data_AF-A0A1I0T2P4-F1
#
_entry.id   AF-A0A1I0T2P4-F1
#
_cell.length_a   1.000
_cell.length_b   1.000
_cell.length_c   1.000
_cell.angle_alpha   90.00
_cell.angle_beta   90.00
_cell.angle_gamma   90.00
#
_symmetry.space_group_name_H-M   'P 1'
#
loop_
_entity.id
_entity.type
_entity.pdbx_description
1 polymer ?
#
loop_
_entity_poly.entity_id
_entity_poly.type
_entity_poly.pdbx_seq_one_letter_code
_entity_poly.pdbx_strand_id
1 'polypeptide(L)' 'MEFPHELKELYPDQIIEVRGNADALTIILNKDVDIHQFKAELIKRFSGLEEQQTLFIKHQDKQDFEKLILE' A
#
# COMPACT_ATOMS: atom_id res chain seq x y z
N MET A 1 10.12 6.39 11.96
CA MET A 1 9.91 5.29 11.00
C MET A 1 9.03 5.83 9.89
N GLU A 2 9.55 5.95 8.68
CA GLU A 2 8.83 6.52 7.54
C GLU A 2 8.37 5.38 6.60
N PHE A 3 7.47 4.54 7.10
CA PHE A 3 6.80 3.49 6.32
C PHE A 3 6.26 3.96 4.94
N PRO A 4 5.65 5.16 4.80
CA PRO A 4 5.26 5.68 3.47
C PRO A 4 6.43 5.97 2.53
N HIS A 5 7.59 6.35 3.05
CA HIS A 5 8.79 6.60 2.25
C HIS A 5 9.37 5.29 1.74
N GLU A 6 9.49 4.29 2.62
CA GLU A 6 9.96 2.95 2.26
C GLU A 6 9.08 2.31 1.19
N LEU A 7 7.75 2.40 1.28
CA LEU A 7 6.86 1.87 0.25
C LEU A 7 7.15 2.47 -1.12
N LYS A 8 7.30 3.80 -1.20
CA LYS A 8 7.57 4.49 -2.46
C LYS A 8 8.94 4.14 -3.03
N GLU A 9 9.94 3.92 -2.17
CA GLU A 9 11.27 3.46 -2.59
C GLU A 9 11.30 1.98 -3.02
N LEU A 10 10.49 1.13 -2.39
CA LEU A 10 10.38 -0.28 -2.73
C LEU A 10 9.61 -0.51 -4.04
N TYR A 11 8.65 0.37 -4.33
CA TYR A 11 7.73 0.21 -5.45
C TYR A 11 7.59 1.50 -6.29
N PRO A 12 8.69 2.14 -6.75
CA PRO A 12 8.65 3.44 -7.41
C PRO A 12 7.94 3.41 -8.78
N ASP A 13 7.98 2.26 -9.47
CA ASP A 13 7.29 2.06 -10.75
C ASP A 13 5.79 1.74 -10.57
N GLN A 14 5.43 1.18 -9.41
CA GLN A 14 4.07 0.72 -9.14
C GLN A 14 3.26 1.75 -8.36
N ILE A 15 3.90 2.49 -7.46
CA ILE A 15 3.28 3.49 -6.60
C ILE A 15 3.53 4.89 -7.18
N ILE A 16 2.46 5.57 -7.54
CA ILE A 16 2.49 6.96 -7.97
C ILE A 16 2.61 7.88 -6.75
N GLU A 17 1.83 7.59 -5.71
CA GLU A 17 1.74 8.43 -4.54
C GLU A 17 1.35 7.64 -3.28
N VAL A 18 1.93 8.00 -2.15
CA VAL A 18 1.53 7.49 -0.83
C VAL A 18 1.13 8.68 0.02
N ARG A 19 -0.06 8.62 0.63
CA ARG A 19 -0.59 9.64 1.54
C ARG A 19 -1.18 8.98 2.76
N GLY A 20 -0.87 9.45 3.95
CA GLY A 20 -1.51 8.96 5.18
C GLY A 20 -0.63 9.18 6.40
N ASN A 21 -0.99 8.51 7.48
CA ASN A 21 -0.37 8.60 8.79
C ASN A 21 0.00 7.20 9.29
N ALA A 22 0.65 7.11 10.46
CA ALA A 22 1.16 5.86 11.02
C ALA A 22 0.07 4.79 11.31
N ASP A 23 -1.20 5.17 11.33
CA ASP A 23 -2.34 4.27 11.60
C ASP A 23 -2.99 3.79 10.29
N ALA A 24 -3.05 4.68 9.28
CA ALA A 24 -3.69 4.43 8.00
C ALA A 24 -2.94 5.09 6.84
N LEU A 25 -2.60 4.30 5.82
CA LEU A 25 -1.87 4.77 4.64
C LEU A 25 -2.67 4.51 3.38
N THR A 26 -2.80 5.53 2.55
CA THR A 26 -3.39 5.45 1.22
C THR A 26 -2.29 5.34 0.17
N ILE A 27 -2.33 4.30 -0.64
CA ILE A 27 -1.37 4.02 -1.70
C ILE A 27 -2.11 4.14 -3.03
N ILE A 28 -1.58 5.00 -3.90
CA ILE A 28 -2.09 5.24 -5.24
C ILE A 28 -1.16 4.51 -6.20
N LEU A 29 -1.66 3.40 -6.72
CA LEU A 29 -0.98 2.57 -7.68
C LEU A 29 -1.20 3.06 -9.11
N ASN A 30 -0.22 2.74 -9.94
CA ASN A 30 -0.35 2.87 -11.37
C ASN A 30 -1.44 1.92 -11.91
N LYS A 31 -2.08 2.30 -13.02
CA LYS A 31 -3.22 1.56 -13.60
C LYS A 31 -2.83 0.17 -14.12
N ASP A 32 -1.55 -0.02 -14.44
CA ASP A 32 -0.96 -1.26 -14.92
C ASP A 32 -0.60 -2.23 -13.78
N VAL A 33 -0.69 -1.80 -12.52
CA VAL A 33 -0.35 -2.63 -11.37
C VAL A 33 -1.54 -3.49 -11.00
N ASP A 34 -1.29 -4.77 -10.76
CA ASP A 34 -2.31 -5.66 -10.24
C ASP A 34 -2.42 -5.51 -8.72
N ILE A 35 -3.55 -4.96 -8.27
CA ILE A 35 -3.81 -4.71 -6.83
C ILE A 35 -3.85 -5.99 -6.01
N HIS A 36 -4.28 -7.12 -6.57
CA HIS A 36 -4.33 -8.38 -5.83
C HIS A 36 -2.93 -8.92 -5.60
N GLN A 37 -2.09 -8.88 -6.63
CA GLN A 37 -0.68 -9.26 -6.51
C GLN A 37 0.08 -8.33 -5.55
N PHE A 38 -0.14 -7.02 -5.65
CA PHE A 38 0.48 -6.03 -4.78
C PHE A 38 0.10 -6.23 -3.31
N LYS A 39 -1.19 -6.46 -3.02
CA LYS A 39 -1.64 -6.79 -1.66
C LYS A 39 -0.99 -8.06 -1.13
N ALA A 40 -0.90 -9.13 -1.94
CA ALA A 40 -0.27 -10.37 -1.52
C ALA A 40 1.23 -10.20 -1.19
N GLU A 41 1.95 -9.41 -1.99
CA GLU A 41 3.33 -9.02 -1.73
C GLU A 41 3.47 -8.23 -0.42
N LEU A 42 2.59 -7.25 -0.19
CA LEU A 42 2.57 -6.47 1.05
C LEU A 42 2.33 -7.35 2.26
N ILE A 43 1.29 -8.19 2.24
CA ILE A 43 1.00 -9.12 3.33
C ILE A 43 2.20 -10.00 3.61
N LYS A 44 2.84 -10.57 2.58
CA LYS A 44 3.99 -11.46 2.74
C LYS A 44 5.20 -10.74 3.33
N ARG A 45 5.42 -9.48 2.95
CA ARG A 45 6.61 -8.71 3.35
C ARG A 45 6.45 -8.05 4.71
N PHE A 46 5.23 -7.60 5.01
CA PHE A 46 4.84 -6.96 6.26
C PHE A 46 3.98 -7.91 7.12
N SER A 47 4.18 -9.22 6.98
CA SER A 47 3.53 -10.23 7.82
C SER A 47 4.19 -10.21 9.19
N GLY A 48 3.39 -10.14 10.27
CA GLY A 48 3.91 -10.12 11.63
C GLY A 48 4.27 -8.71 12.11
N LEU A 49 3.50 -7.71 11.72
CA LEU A 49 3.57 -6.41 12.35
C LEU A 49 3.02 -6.54 13.78
N GLU A 50 3.73 -5.97 14.76
CA GLU A 50 3.26 -5.99 16.16
C GLU A 50 1.94 -5.19 16.34
N GLU A 51 1.64 -4.29 15.40
CA GLU A 51 0.44 -3.47 15.39
C GLU A 51 -0.27 -3.56 14.03
N GLN A 52 -1.60 -3.65 14.06
CA GLN A 52 -2.41 -3.69 12.84
C GLN A 52 -2.26 -2.38 12.08
N GLN A 53 -1.90 -2.47 10.80
CA GLN A 53 -1.78 -1.30 9.95
C GLN A 53 -2.79 -1.35 8.81
N THR A 54 -3.59 -0.28 8.68
CA THR A 54 -4.58 -0.19 7.61
C THR A 54 -3.98 0.46 6.37
N LEU A 55 -4.00 -0.25 5.26
CA LEU A 55 -3.60 0.25 3.94
C LEU A 55 -4.82 0.39 3.04
N PHE A 56 -5.02 1.57 2.46
CA PHE A 56 -6.03 1.85 1.45
C PHE A 56 -5.36 1.94 0.09
N ILE A 57 -5.53 0.93 -0.74
CA ILE A 57 -4.84 0.85 -2.02
C ILE A 57 -5.85 1.15 -3.11
N LYS A 58 -5.52 2.05 -4.03
CA LYS A 58 -6.35 2.33 -5.21
C LYS A 58 -5.51 2.51 -6.45
N HIS A 59 -6.12 2.36 -7.62
CA HIS A 59 -5.48 2.76 -8.87
C HIS A 59 -5.70 4.24 -9.15
N GLN A 60 -4.77 4.88 -9.85
CA GLN A 60 -4.92 6.27 -10.29
C GLN A 60 -6.21 6.56 -11.08
N ASP A 61 -6.71 5.55 -11.80
CA ASP A 61 -7.88 5.65 -12.67
C ASP A 61 -9.17 5.15 -12.00
N LYS A 62 -9.08 4.49 -10.84
CA LYS A 62 -10.23 3.96 -10.11
C LYS A 62 -10.54 4.80 -8.87
N GLN A 63 -11.82 5.10 -8.67
CA GLN A 63 -12.31 5.70 -7.43
C GLN A 63 -12.49 4.69 -6.29
N ASP A 64 -12.44 3.39 -6.62
CA ASP A 64 -12.59 2.31 -5.65
C ASP A 64 -11.28 2.09 -4.88
N PHE A 65 -11.38 1.98 -3.55
CA PHE A 65 -10.26 1.75 -2.66
C PHE A 65 -10.36 0.35 -2.07
N GLU A 66 -9.33 -0.45 -2.29
CA GLU A 66 -9.17 -1.73 -1.64
C GLU A 66 -8.52 -1.53 -0.28
N LYS A 67 -9.27 -1.87 0.76
CA LYS A 67 -8.74 -1.90 2.12
C LYS A 67 -7.95 -3.20 2.34
N LEU A 68 -6.71 -3.07 2.78
CA LEU A 68 -5.87 -4.15 3.28
C LEU A 68 -5.52 -3.85 4.74
N ILE A 69 -5.64 -4.85 5.60
CA ILE A 69 -5.16 -4.76 6.98
C ILE A 69 -3.95 -5.69 7.06
N LEU A 70 -2.83 -5.14 7.49
CA LEU A 70 -1.62 -5.92 7.77
C LEU A 70 -1.58 -6.25 9.26
N GLU A 71 -1.36 -7.52 9.58
CA GLU A 71 -1.18 -8.08 10.93
C GLU A 71 -0.06 -9.14 10.90
#